data_AF-A0A7V6M9E0-F1
#
_entry.id   AF-A0A7V6M9E0-F1
#
_cell.length_a   1.000
_cell.length_b   1.000
_cell.length_c   1.000
_cell.angle_alpha   90.00
_cell.angle_beta   90.00
_cell.angle_gamma   90.00
#
_symmetry.space_group_name_H-M   'P 1'
#
loop_
_entity.id
_entity.type
_entity.pdbx_description
1 polymer ?
#
loop_
_entity_poly.entity_id
_entity_poly.type
_entity_poly.pdbx_seq_one_letter_code
_entity_poly.pdbx_strand_id
1 'polypeptide(L)'
;MKKRWISVLFLSVISFSSLFGCFGNEKTGPVTQYRLNDKDVVFRIDGTDIIYQADQLFEDMLNDQGIEEIYESVFKVMVESLVPVDKTIKSAVELQMTTFEQSVTSYQDENGVSKEEAREIKLLEAGVNTVDELRNKYTYDIRVAKLRRDYFEDNKDRFMEELVLNDKLYQVRHILVHDGSSSYGAMADKSESGNDNDSLYFANITADDAARLYQAYNDLRDKSFATAAYRNSLDGSKSNGGVLLMAQNTSFIKEFKFGVLAFDIYSNNRNLNDLEIPFANEIEAIYGGGFDVIPSSYIERLYDVKDKGDYNDRIFAVNNSTLPRNMIFNKLFNTPGISLIEVEEDENGNYPANACEFNYVKDENGGTRTAMVLCSDEGSAKTPIFLTRGEYGIHFITVDYSYGDADAVKYFALEPNKEDDFVSYIETKTTVREQNVLIDELEGLVRKYVQYDTEDEKFMDFRIMLENINFGNDEDTEKLTIKDELIRDLVKNYIDEKISIALRSKNDSITEQWGDYVRKINFSNQENVKKYKAPLVCLDHDEEDNKVCTYSTADGFKVIGGEE
;
A
#
# COMPACT_ATOMS: atom_id res chain seq x y z
N MET A 1 47.28 34.58 -19.48
CA MET A 1 46.58 33.55 -20.29
C MET A 1 46.15 32.45 -19.33
N LYS A 2 44.89 32.03 -19.16
CA LYS A 2 43.61 32.26 -19.84
C LYS A 2 42.53 32.43 -18.76
N LYS A 3 41.68 33.45 -18.90
CA LYS A 3 40.35 33.50 -18.28
C LYS A 3 39.57 32.29 -18.78
N ARG A 4 38.94 31.53 -17.88
CA ARG A 4 37.86 30.59 -18.23
C ARG A 4 36.62 30.99 -17.45
N TRP A 5 35.66 31.49 -18.20
CA TRP A 5 34.28 31.66 -17.79
C TRP A 5 33.68 30.27 -17.65
N ILE A 6 33.07 29.98 -16.51
CA ILE A 6 32.17 28.85 -16.36
C ILE A 6 30.81 29.44 -16.04
N SER A 7 29.97 29.47 -17.07
CA SER A 7 28.52 29.63 -16.96
C SER A 7 27.97 28.32 -16.38
N VAL A 8 27.42 28.36 -15.18
CA VAL A 8 26.54 27.30 -14.67
C VAL A 8 25.11 27.83 -14.82
N LEU A 9 24.34 27.11 -15.64
CA LEU A 9 22.92 27.37 -15.83
C LEU A 9 22.18 27.22 -14.50
N PHE A 10 21.52 28.29 -14.09
CA PHE A 10 20.35 28.28 -13.24
C PHE A 10 19.23 27.52 -13.97
N LEU A 11 18.70 26.45 -13.37
CA LEU A 11 17.38 25.95 -13.72
C LEU A 11 16.66 25.48 -12.44
N SER A 12 15.54 26.17 -12.20
CA SER A 12 14.42 25.87 -11.29
C SER A 12 14.72 25.66 -9.81
N VAL A 13 15.08 26.76 -9.14
CA VAL A 13 14.54 27.04 -7.81
C VAL A 13 13.05 27.33 -8.01
N ILE A 14 12.18 26.45 -7.52
CA ILE A 14 10.78 26.82 -7.34
C ILE A 14 10.80 27.93 -6.29
N SER A 15 10.59 29.13 -6.79
CA SER A 15 10.37 30.36 -6.08
C SER A 15 9.18 30.22 -5.13
N PHE A 16 9.45 30.28 -3.83
CA PHE A 16 8.61 31.02 -2.88
C PHE A 16 9.52 31.99 -2.13
N SER A 17 9.77 33.12 -2.78
CA SER A 17 10.41 34.28 -2.17
C SER A 17 9.57 35.52 -2.47
N SER A 18 8.88 36.01 -1.44
CA SER A 18 8.57 37.42 -1.15
C SER A 18 7.68 37.41 0.11
N LEU A 19 8.04 37.96 1.27
CA LEU A 19 8.56 39.31 1.51
C LEU A 19 9.32 39.41 2.85
N PHE A 20 10.64 39.59 2.81
CA PHE A 20 11.33 40.40 3.83
C PHE A 20 12.37 41.24 3.10
N GLY A 21 12.10 42.54 3.00
CA GLY A 21 12.95 43.46 2.25
C GLY A 21 12.41 44.88 2.19
N CYS A 22 12.23 45.53 3.34
CA CYS A 22 12.31 46.98 3.47
C CYS A 22 12.68 47.37 4.91
N PHE A 23 13.97 47.28 5.26
CA PHE A 23 14.54 48.15 6.28
C PHE A 23 15.25 49.32 5.60
N GLY A 24 14.74 50.52 5.86
CA GLY A 24 15.34 51.78 5.43
C GLY A 24 14.99 52.89 6.41
N ASN A 25 15.93 53.17 7.30
CA ASN A 25 16.16 54.36 8.14
C ASN A 25 15.72 54.34 9.61
N GLU A 26 16.73 54.53 10.46
CA GLU A 26 16.66 54.94 11.86
C GLU A 26 15.64 56.06 12.10
N LYS A 27 14.78 55.88 13.11
CA LYS A 27 14.50 56.92 14.12
C LYS A 27 14.26 56.27 15.48
N THR A 28 15.14 56.57 16.41
CA THR A 28 14.90 56.50 17.85
C THR A 28 13.69 57.39 18.20
N GLY A 29 12.66 56.81 18.82
CA GLY A 29 11.44 57.49 19.26
C GLY A 29 10.47 56.51 19.93
N PRO A 30 9.65 56.95 20.90
CA PRO A 30 9.06 56.07 21.90
C PRO A 30 8.04 55.11 21.29
N VAL A 31 8.16 53.82 21.62
CA VAL A 31 7.12 52.82 21.40
C VAL A 31 5.87 53.33 22.07
N THR A 32 4.91 53.77 21.24
CA THR A 32 3.61 54.22 21.72
C THR A 32 2.80 52.95 21.92
N GLN A 33 2.67 52.54 23.18
CA GLN A 33 1.76 51.47 23.59
C GLN A 33 0.34 51.85 23.15
N TYR A 34 -0.25 51.04 22.28
CA TYR A 34 -1.70 51.03 22.08
C TYR A 34 -2.26 49.85 22.87
N ARG A 35 -3.13 50.17 23.83
CA ARG A 35 -3.95 49.20 24.56
C ARG A 35 -5.26 49.02 23.79
N LEU A 36 -5.59 47.77 23.48
CA LEU A 36 -6.94 47.35 23.09
C LEU A 36 -7.32 46.11 23.93
N ASN A 37 -8.22 46.31 24.90
CA ASN A 37 -9.02 45.29 25.58
C ASN A 37 -8.33 43.97 26.03
N ASP A 38 -7.23 44.07 26.78
CA ASP A 38 -6.77 43.06 27.76
C ASP A 38 -6.81 41.57 27.34
N LYS A 39 -6.41 41.21 26.10
CA LYS A 39 -6.35 39.80 25.66
C LYS A 39 -4.95 39.39 25.21
N ASP A 40 -4.21 38.81 26.14
CA ASP A 40 -3.06 37.94 25.87
C ASP A 40 -3.57 36.54 25.45
N VAL A 41 -2.88 35.85 24.53
CA VAL A 41 -3.09 34.39 24.35
C VAL A 41 -2.45 33.68 25.53
N VAL A 42 -3.26 33.36 26.53
CA VAL A 42 -2.82 32.63 27.72
C VAL A 42 -3.06 31.15 27.52
N PHE A 43 -1.98 30.38 27.46
CA PHE A 43 -2.04 28.93 27.62
C PHE A 43 -1.99 28.63 29.12
N ARG A 44 -3.00 27.92 29.64
CA ARG A 44 -3.01 27.47 31.04
C ARG A 44 -2.43 26.05 31.09
N ILE A 45 -1.38 25.85 31.88
CA ILE A 45 -0.78 24.53 32.18
C ILE A 45 -0.93 24.30 33.69
N ASP A 46 -1.46 23.16 34.12
CA ASP A 46 -1.56 22.77 35.55
C ASP A 46 -2.16 23.87 36.46
N GLY A 47 -3.25 24.52 36.02
CA GLY A 47 -3.89 25.60 36.79
C GLY A 47 -3.06 26.88 36.94
N THR A 48 -1.93 26.99 36.23
CA THR A 48 -1.05 28.16 36.21
C THR A 48 -1.16 28.85 34.85
N ASP A 49 -1.44 30.15 34.86
CA ASP A 49 -1.49 30.96 33.64
C ASP A 49 -0.05 31.19 33.13
N ILE A 50 0.30 30.59 31.99
CA ILE A 50 1.53 30.93 31.25
C ILE A 50 1.14 31.91 30.15
N ILE A 51 1.64 33.14 30.25
CA ILE A 51 1.32 34.23 29.34
C ILE A 51 2.34 34.23 28.20
N TYR A 52 1.88 33.92 26.98
CA TYR A 52 2.62 34.18 25.76
C TYR A 52 2.02 35.43 25.10
N GLN A 53 2.82 36.48 24.90
CA GLN A 53 2.37 37.68 24.19
C GLN A 53 2.25 37.34 22.70
N ALA A 54 1.02 37.32 22.22
CA ALA A 54 0.60 36.81 20.92
C ALA A 54 0.01 37.91 20.03
N ASP A 55 -0.23 39.06 20.63
CA ASP A 55 -0.96 40.22 20.14
C ASP A 55 -0.23 40.91 18.98
N GLN A 56 1.11 40.83 18.90
CA GLN A 56 1.87 41.23 17.71
C GLN A 56 2.10 40.10 16.70
N LEU A 57 2.00 38.84 17.10
CA LEU A 57 2.27 37.72 16.22
C LEU A 57 1.08 37.47 15.29
N PHE A 58 -0.15 37.43 15.83
CA PHE A 58 -1.32 37.00 15.06
C PHE A 58 -2.07 38.12 14.32
N GLU A 59 -2.00 39.39 14.75
CA GLU A 59 -2.60 40.51 13.99
C GLU A 59 -1.87 40.74 12.65
N ASP A 60 -0.53 40.63 12.62
CA ASP A 60 0.24 40.74 11.38
C ASP A 60 0.06 39.48 10.51
N MET A 61 -0.03 38.28 11.10
CA MET A 61 -0.27 37.04 10.36
C MET A 61 -1.67 36.96 9.73
N LEU A 62 -2.72 37.41 10.43
CA LEU A 62 -4.08 37.47 9.88
C LEU A 62 -4.19 38.39 8.65
N ASN A 63 -3.29 39.37 8.53
CA ASN A 63 -3.29 40.34 7.43
C ASN A 63 -2.39 39.92 6.24
N ASP A 64 -1.27 39.22 6.47
CA ASP A 64 -0.26 38.93 5.42
C ASP A 64 0.04 37.43 5.18
N GLN A 65 -0.31 36.51 6.10
CA GLN A 65 0.28 35.17 6.16
C GLN A 65 -0.74 34.11 6.60
N GLY A 66 -1.36 33.45 5.61
CA GLY A 66 -2.57 32.61 5.75
C GLY A 66 -2.63 31.59 6.90
N ILE A 67 -3.83 31.04 7.12
CA ILE A 67 -4.25 30.19 8.25
C ILE A 67 -3.29 29.04 8.67
N GLU A 68 -2.45 28.55 7.77
CA GLU A 68 -1.42 27.54 8.06
C GLU A 68 -0.36 28.07 9.05
N GLU A 69 0.07 29.32 8.93
CA GLU A 69 1.07 29.86 9.84
C GLU A 69 0.51 30.05 11.26
N ILE A 70 -0.78 30.38 11.36
CA ILE A 70 -1.51 30.46 12.64
C ILE A 70 -1.50 29.09 13.31
N TYR A 71 -1.81 28.02 12.55
CA TYR A 71 -1.72 26.64 13.02
C TYR A 71 -0.31 26.29 13.50
N GLU A 72 0.73 26.55 12.69
CA GLU A 72 2.13 26.22 13.04
C GLU A 72 2.59 26.96 14.31
N SER A 73 2.14 28.20 14.50
CA SER A 73 2.45 28.98 15.70
C SER A 73 1.79 28.40 16.94
N VAL A 74 0.52 27.99 16.84
CA VAL A 74 -0.19 27.32 17.93
C VAL A 74 0.42 25.96 18.23
N PHE A 75 0.77 25.18 17.21
CA PHE A 75 1.47 23.89 17.36
C PHE A 75 2.80 24.08 18.07
N LYS A 76 3.58 25.10 17.68
CA LYS A 76 4.84 25.42 18.34
C LYS A 76 4.66 25.69 19.82
N VAL A 77 3.72 26.56 20.20
CA VAL A 77 3.49 26.87 21.63
C VAL A 77 3.01 25.64 22.40
N MET A 78 2.17 24.79 21.80
CA MET A 78 1.75 23.52 22.40
C MET A 78 2.96 22.60 22.65
N VAL A 79 3.82 22.38 21.65
CA VAL A 79 5.05 21.58 21.80
C VAL A 79 5.94 22.16 22.90
N GLU A 80 6.08 23.49 22.93
CA GLU A 80 6.89 24.16 23.94
C GLU A 80 6.31 24.04 25.36
N SER A 81 5.00 23.83 25.46
CA SER A 81 4.28 23.62 26.72
C SER A 81 4.41 22.17 27.20
N LEU A 82 4.26 21.20 26.30
CA LEU A 82 4.18 19.77 26.65
C LEU A 82 5.56 19.11 26.85
N VAL A 83 6.61 19.57 26.15
CA VAL A 83 7.91 18.88 26.16
C VAL A 83 9.00 19.78 26.73
N PRO A 84 9.26 19.83 28.05
CA PRO A 84 10.25 20.74 28.63
C PRO A 84 11.70 20.40 28.19
N VAL A 85 12.57 21.41 28.13
CA VAL A 85 13.97 21.23 27.72
C VAL A 85 14.80 20.61 28.84
N ASP A 86 14.96 19.29 28.77
CA ASP A 86 15.78 18.51 29.70
C ASP A 86 17.25 18.36 29.25
N LYS A 87 18.03 17.56 29.98
CA LYS A 87 19.44 17.29 29.63
C LYS A 87 19.58 16.52 28.32
N THR A 88 18.65 15.60 28.02
CA THR A 88 18.67 14.76 26.82
C THR A 88 18.49 15.63 25.57
N ILE A 89 17.53 16.55 25.59
CA ILE A 89 17.29 17.51 24.51
C ILE A 89 18.51 18.40 24.33
N LYS A 90 19.07 18.96 25.41
CA LYS A 90 20.29 19.77 25.32
C LYS A 90 21.45 19.02 24.69
N SER A 91 21.69 17.77 25.08
CA SER A 91 22.75 16.94 24.49
C SER A 91 22.52 16.66 23.00
N ALA A 92 21.28 16.38 22.59
CA ALA A 92 20.93 16.18 21.19
C ALA A 92 21.11 17.46 20.34
N VAL A 93 20.74 18.63 20.89
CA VAL A 93 20.97 19.93 20.25
C VAL A 93 22.46 20.18 20.05
N GLU A 94 23.28 19.98 21.08
CA GLU A 94 24.73 20.20 20.96
C GLU A 94 25.40 19.25 19.97
N LEU A 95 24.87 18.03 19.80
CA LEU A 95 25.30 17.12 18.74
C LEU A 95 25.00 17.70 17.35
N GLN A 96 23.78 18.20 17.12
CA GLN A 96 23.42 18.85 15.84
C GLN A 96 24.22 20.13 15.60
N MET A 97 24.48 20.93 16.63
CA MET A 97 25.35 22.11 16.55
C MET A 97 26.79 21.72 16.18
N THR A 98 27.29 20.60 16.69
CA THR A 98 28.62 20.06 16.33
C THR A 98 28.65 19.64 14.86
N THR A 99 27.63 18.93 14.39
CA THR A 99 27.49 18.54 12.96
C THR A 99 27.40 19.78 12.06
N PHE A 100 26.69 20.82 12.48
CA PHE A 100 26.65 22.10 11.76
C PHE A 100 28.04 22.73 11.64
N GLU A 101 28.80 22.86 12.74
CA GLU A 101 30.16 23.43 12.69
C GLU A 101 31.13 22.60 11.84
N GLN A 102 30.95 21.27 11.81
CA GLN A 102 31.69 20.40 10.86
C GLN A 102 31.33 20.76 9.42
N SER A 103 30.04 20.92 9.10
CA SER A 103 29.59 21.30 7.75
C SER A 103 30.11 22.67 7.30
N VAL A 104 30.23 23.63 8.23
CA VAL A 104 30.84 24.95 7.98
C VAL A 104 32.32 24.78 7.63
N THR A 105 33.05 23.94 8.36
CA THR A 105 34.47 23.67 8.12
C THR A 105 34.69 22.99 6.77
N SER A 106 33.87 21.98 6.44
CA SER A 106 33.93 21.31 5.13
C SER A 106 33.66 22.28 3.98
N TYR A 107 32.63 23.11 4.08
CA TYR A 107 32.32 24.09 3.03
C TYR A 107 33.42 25.13 2.85
N GLN A 108 34.02 25.59 3.96
CA GLN A 108 35.18 26.48 3.95
C GLN A 108 36.34 25.87 3.16
N ASP A 109 36.70 24.62 3.46
CA ASP A 109 37.83 23.93 2.83
C ASP A 109 37.58 23.63 1.34
N GLU A 110 36.34 23.27 0.98
CA GLU A 110 35.95 22.94 -0.40
C GLU A 110 35.87 24.17 -1.31
N ASN A 111 35.43 25.32 -0.78
CA ASN A 111 35.13 26.51 -1.59
C ASN A 111 36.17 27.64 -1.42
N GLY A 112 37.12 27.50 -0.49
CA GLY A 112 38.17 28.50 -0.25
C GLY A 112 37.65 29.84 0.27
N VAL A 113 36.50 29.83 0.95
CA VAL A 113 35.88 31.02 1.56
C VAL A 113 36.34 31.19 3.02
N SER A 114 36.02 32.34 3.63
CA SER A 114 36.26 32.53 5.07
C SER A 114 35.32 31.66 5.92
N LYS A 115 35.69 31.38 7.17
CA LYS A 115 34.82 30.62 8.09
C LYS A 115 33.51 31.36 8.36
N GLU A 116 33.59 32.68 8.49
CA GLU A 116 32.44 33.56 8.70
C GLU A 116 31.47 33.50 7.51
N GLU A 117 31.97 33.60 6.28
CA GLU A 117 31.17 33.50 5.06
C GLU A 117 30.56 32.10 4.88
N ALA A 118 31.34 31.04 5.14
CA ALA A 118 30.82 29.67 5.14
C ALA A 118 29.68 29.50 6.16
N ARG A 119 29.83 30.09 7.36
CA ARG A 119 28.79 30.03 8.39
C ARG A 119 27.54 30.79 7.98
N GLU A 120 27.65 31.99 7.43
CA GLU A 120 26.51 32.77 6.94
C GLU A 120 25.73 31.99 5.87
N ILE A 121 26.43 31.40 4.90
CA ILE A 121 25.83 30.54 3.87
C ILE A 121 25.10 29.36 4.50
N LYS A 122 25.73 28.64 5.45
CA LYS A 122 25.11 27.48 6.12
C LYS A 122 23.93 27.85 7.02
N LEU A 123 23.94 29.02 7.65
CA LEU A 123 22.78 29.53 8.40
C LEU A 123 21.62 29.83 7.45
N LEU A 124 21.89 30.49 6.32
CA LEU A 124 20.88 30.77 5.28
C LEU A 124 20.33 29.49 4.65
N GLU A 125 21.18 28.48 4.38
CA GLU A 125 20.74 27.14 3.95
C GLU A 125 19.82 26.48 4.99
N ALA A 126 20.06 26.72 6.28
CA ALA A 126 19.21 26.25 7.38
C ALA A 126 17.99 27.15 7.66
N GLY A 127 17.81 28.24 6.89
CA GLY A 127 16.68 29.16 7.01
C GLY A 127 16.74 30.13 8.20
N VAL A 128 17.93 30.37 8.76
CA VAL A 128 18.14 31.26 9.91
C VAL A 128 19.27 32.26 9.65
N ASN A 129 19.34 33.33 10.44
CA ASN A 129 20.37 34.36 10.28
C ASN A 129 21.44 34.30 11.37
N THR A 130 21.16 33.64 12.50
CA THR A 130 22.08 33.58 13.63
C THR A 130 22.24 32.16 14.19
N VAL A 131 23.38 31.92 14.86
CA VAL A 131 23.66 30.65 15.54
C VAL A 131 22.66 30.39 16.68
N ASP A 132 22.19 31.45 17.36
CA ASP A 132 21.20 31.30 18.43
C ASP A 132 19.82 30.96 17.87
N GLU A 133 19.42 31.55 16.73
CA GLU A 133 18.23 31.13 15.99
C GLU A 133 18.33 29.66 15.55
N LEU A 134 19.51 29.22 15.06
CA LEU A 134 19.74 27.82 14.70
C LEU A 134 19.58 26.90 15.91
N ARG A 135 20.18 27.26 17.06
CA ARG A 135 20.09 26.46 18.29
C ARG A 135 18.63 26.37 18.76
N ASN A 136 17.87 27.47 18.69
CA ASN A 136 16.45 27.48 19.02
C ASN A 136 15.64 26.60 18.05
N LYS A 137 15.95 26.66 16.74
CA LYS A 137 15.35 25.81 15.72
C LYS A 137 15.60 24.32 16.01
N TYR A 138 16.85 23.91 16.23
CA TYR A 138 17.16 22.52 16.57
C TYR A 138 16.53 22.08 17.90
N THR A 139 16.46 22.97 18.88
CA THR A 139 15.76 22.69 20.14
C THR A 139 14.28 22.40 19.88
N TYR A 140 13.63 23.21 19.05
CA TYR A 140 12.24 23.00 18.65
C TYR A 140 12.06 21.69 17.87
N ASP A 141 12.87 21.46 16.82
CA ASP A 141 12.79 20.27 15.97
C ASP A 141 12.94 18.97 16.80
N ILE A 142 13.85 18.97 17.79
CA ILE A 142 14.04 17.84 18.71
C ILE A 142 12.84 17.65 19.66
N ARG A 143 12.21 18.74 20.11
CA ARG A 143 10.99 18.68 20.94
C ARG A 143 9.83 18.09 20.15
N VAL A 144 9.64 18.51 18.90
CA VAL A 144 8.62 17.95 17.99
C VAL A 144 8.86 16.46 17.78
N ALA A 145 10.10 16.06 17.45
CA ALA A 145 10.44 14.65 17.25
C ALA A 145 10.20 13.80 18.52
N LYS A 146 10.51 14.35 19.71
CA LYS A 146 10.21 13.68 20.98
C LYS A 146 8.71 13.56 21.22
N LEU A 147 7.94 14.63 21.01
CA LEU A 147 6.49 14.62 21.18
C LEU A 147 5.83 13.55 20.30
N ARG A 148 6.17 13.53 19.02
CA ARG A 148 5.65 12.55 18.04
C ARG A 148 5.99 11.13 18.41
N ARG A 149 7.25 10.88 18.80
CA ARG A 149 7.68 9.54 19.21
C ARG A 149 6.92 9.08 20.46
N ASP A 150 6.90 9.91 21.50
CA ASP A 150 6.27 9.54 22.77
C ASP A 150 4.75 9.34 22.56
N TYR A 151 4.09 10.23 21.80
CA TYR A 151 2.69 10.08 21.39
C TYR A 151 2.41 8.79 20.61
N PHE A 152 3.29 8.42 19.66
CA PHE A 152 3.17 7.16 18.94
C PHE A 152 3.30 5.95 19.88
N GLU A 153 4.33 5.92 20.72
CA GLU A 153 4.55 4.78 21.64
C GLU A 153 3.40 4.62 22.64
N ASP A 154 2.86 5.73 23.16
CA ASP A 154 1.74 5.70 24.12
C ASP A 154 0.41 5.27 23.47
N ASN A 155 0.29 5.33 22.14
CA ASN A 155 -0.95 5.05 21.40
C ASN A 155 -0.84 3.91 20.38
N LYS A 156 0.30 3.24 20.26
CA LYS A 156 0.54 2.29 19.16
C LYS A 156 -0.44 1.13 19.11
N ASP A 157 -0.89 0.62 20.26
CA ASP A 157 -1.88 -0.47 20.32
C ASP A 157 -3.25 -0.01 19.79
N ARG A 158 -3.68 1.20 20.15
CA ARG A 158 -4.89 1.82 19.60
C ARG A 158 -4.78 2.01 18.09
N PHE A 159 -3.62 2.48 17.62
CA PHE A 159 -3.40 2.66 16.18
C PHE A 159 -3.31 1.33 15.42
N MET A 160 -2.83 0.26 16.07
CA MET A 160 -2.86 -1.08 15.52
C MET A 160 -4.31 -1.57 15.35
N GLU A 161 -5.14 -1.39 16.37
CA GLU A 161 -6.58 -1.71 16.28
C GLU A 161 -7.26 -0.89 15.17
N GLU A 162 -7.01 0.42 15.11
CA GLU A 162 -7.50 1.28 14.03
C GLU A 162 -7.02 0.81 12.65
N LEU A 163 -5.76 0.41 12.50
CA LEU A 163 -5.21 -0.12 11.24
C LEU A 163 -5.91 -1.42 10.83
N VAL A 164 -6.04 -2.38 11.76
CA VAL A 164 -6.67 -3.68 11.49
C VAL A 164 -8.10 -3.48 11.00
N LEU A 165 -8.88 -2.69 11.73
CA LEU A 165 -10.32 -2.55 11.48
C LEU A 165 -10.63 -1.55 10.35
N ASN A 166 -9.98 -0.38 10.33
CA ASN A 166 -10.32 0.70 9.39
C ASN A 166 -9.62 0.55 8.04
N ASP A 167 -8.39 0.03 8.02
CA ASP A 167 -7.64 -0.21 6.77
C ASP A 167 -7.67 -1.67 6.31
N LYS A 168 -8.45 -2.50 7.02
CA LYS A 168 -8.75 -3.90 6.67
C LYS A 168 -7.48 -4.72 6.48
N LEU A 169 -6.71 -4.86 7.56
CA LEU A 169 -5.45 -5.60 7.55
C LEU A 169 -5.69 -7.11 7.38
N TYR A 170 -4.93 -7.71 6.48
CA TYR A 170 -4.90 -9.15 6.22
C TYR A 170 -3.50 -9.70 6.43
N GLN A 171 -3.43 -10.93 6.95
CA GLN A 171 -2.29 -11.81 6.73
C GLN A 171 -2.64 -12.78 5.61
N VAL A 172 -1.83 -12.79 4.57
CA VAL A 172 -1.98 -13.71 3.45
C VAL A 172 -0.68 -14.47 3.20
N ARG A 173 -0.81 -15.62 2.57
CA ARG A 173 0.31 -16.30 1.93
C ARG A 173 0.21 -16.15 0.43
N HIS A 174 1.33 -15.80 -0.20
CA HIS A 174 1.39 -15.35 -1.58
C HIS A 174 2.57 -15.98 -2.33
N ILE A 175 2.33 -16.32 -3.59
CA ILE A 175 3.35 -16.72 -4.57
C ILE A 175 3.11 -15.92 -5.85
N LEU A 176 4.11 -15.16 -6.30
CA LEU A 176 4.10 -14.55 -7.62
C LEU A 176 4.87 -15.42 -8.61
N VAL A 177 4.15 -15.96 -9.60
CA VAL A 177 4.74 -16.61 -10.77
C VAL A 177 4.68 -15.64 -11.93
N HIS A 178 5.83 -15.12 -12.36
CA HIS A 178 5.88 -14.28 -13.55
C HIS A 178 5.46 -15.10 -14.77
N ASP A 179 4.47 -14.58 -15.46
CA ASP A 179 4.24 -14.91 -16.85
C ASP A 179 5.01 -13.84 -17.66
N GLY A 180 5.93 -14.24 -18.53
CA GLY A 180 6.74 -13.32 -19.35
C GLY A 180 5.92 -12.47 -20.33
N SER A 181 4.59 -12.46 -20.21
CA SER A 181 3.68 -11.64 -20.99
C SER A 181 3.60 -10.19 -20.48
N SER A 182 4.11 -9.92 -19.27
CA SER A 182 4.30 -8.58 -18.67
C SER A 182 5.42 -7.81 -19.36
N SER A 183 5.26 -7.50 -20.64
CA SER A 183 6.26 -6.74 -21.38
C SER A 183 6.05 -5.23 -21.25
N TYR A 184 6.22 -4.71 -20.03
CA TYR A 184 6.68 -3.32 -19.85
C TYR A 184 8.10 -3.14 -20.45
N GLY A 185 8.83 -4.24 -20.70
CA GLY A 185 10.07 -4.27 -21.49
C GLY A 185 9.90 -4.33 -23.02
N ALA A 186 8.68 -4.49 -23.57
CA ALA A 186 8.43 -4.41 -25.02
C ALA A 186 7.87 -3.05 -25.46
N MET A 187 7.61 -2.13 -24.52
CA MET A 187 7.27 -0.75 -24.87
C MET A 187 8.49 0.11 -25.25
N ALA A 188 9.72 -0.35 -24.98
CA ALA A 188 10.92 0.42 -25.29
C ALA A 188 11.42 0.25 -26.74
N ASP A 189 10.91 -0.72 -27.52
CA ASP A 189 11.43 -0.97 -28.88
C ASP A 189 10.38 -1.48 -29.90
N LYS A 190 9.12 -1.08 -29.75
CA LYS A 190 8.09 -1.27 -30.79
C LYS A 190 7.46 0.05 -31.21
N SER A 191 8.29 0.86 -31.85
CA SER A 191 7.85 1.91 -32.77
C SER A 191 7.36 1.27 -34.08
N GLU A 192 6.26 1.80 -34.62
CA GLU A 192 5.73 1.62 -35.99
C GLU A 192 4.77 0.45 -36.31
N SER A 193 3.81 0.13 -35.43
CA SER A 193 2.43 -0.16 -35.88
C SER A 193 1.54 -0.37 -34.66
N GLY A 194 0.58 0.53 -34.47
CA GLY A 194 -0.20 0.66 -33.24
C GLY A 194 -0.92 -0.60 -32.76
N ASN A 195 -0.84 -0.82 -31.45
CA ASN A 195 -1.95 -1.00 -30.52
C ASN A 195 -1.34 -1.32 -29.15
N ASP A 196 -1.20 -0.32 -28.29
CA ASP A 196 -0.65 -0.42 -26.92
C ASP A 196 -1.49 -1.28 -25.95
N ASN A 197 -2.49 -1.98 -26.48
CA ASN A 197 -3.53 -2.66 -25.71
C ASN A 197 -3.27 -4.18 -25.58
N ASP A 198 -2.58 -4.85 -26.49
CA ASP A 198 -2.67 -6.32 -26.67
C ASP A 198 -2.31 -7.22 -25.47
N SER A 199 -1.48 -6.79 -24.50
CA SER A 199 -1.04 -7.62 -23.35
C SER A 199 -2.14 -7.94 -22.33
N LEU A 200 -3.20 -7.12 -22.28
CA LEU A 200 -4.39 -7.34 -21.44
C LEU A 200 -5.40 -8.31 -22.09
N TYR A 201 -5.34 -8.46 -23.42
CA TYR A 201 -6.32 -9.18 -24.23
C TYR A 201 -5.80 -10.57 -24.61
N PHE A 202 -4.51 -10.64 -24.95
CA PHE A 202 -3.81 -11.83 -25.40
C PHE A 202 -2.43 -11.92 -24.74
N ALA A 203 -2.35 -12.70 -23.67
CA ALA A 203 -1.09 -13.07 -23.07
C ALA A 203 -0.38 -14.09 -23.98
N ASN A 204 0.86 -13.77 -24.34
CA ASN A 204 1.75 -14.70 -25.04
C ASN A 204 2.79 -15.19 -24.04
N ILE A 205 2.51 -16.32 -23.40
CA ILE A 205 3.44 -16.94 -22.47
C ILE A 205 4.47 -17.79 -23.24
N THR A 206 5.66 -17.90 -22.68
CA THR A 206 6.72 -18.80 -23.15
C THR A 206 6.48 -20.23 -22.66
N ALA A 207 7.23 -21.20 -23.22
CA ALA A 207 7.23 -22.56 -22.69
C ALA A 207 7.75 -22.60 -21.24
N ASP A 208 8.73 -21.76 -20.92
CA ASP A 208 9.28 -21.62 -19.56
C ASP A 208 8.24 -21.05 -18.58
N ASP A 209 7.40 -20.12 -19.02
CA ASP A 209 6.29 -19.60 -18.20
C ASP A 209 5.28 -20.70 -17.86
N ALA A 210 4.88 -21.48 -18.87
CA ALA A 210 4.00 -22.63 -18.67
C ALA A 210 4.63 -23.66 -17.72
N ALA A 211 5.94 -23.91 -17.86
CA ALA A 211 6.68 -24.79 -16.97
C ALA A 211 6.74 -24.27 -15.52
N ARG A 212 6.97 -22.95 -15.33
CA ARG A 212 6.96 -22.32 -14.01
C ARG A 212 5.60 -22.41 -13.33
N LEU A 213 4.53 -22.12 -14.07
CA LEU A 213 3.16 -22.20 -13.54
C LEU A 213 2.81 -23.63 -13.09
N TYR A 214 3.17 -24.62 -13.92
CA TYR A 214 3.02 -26.04 -13.57
C TYR A 214 3.86 -26.45 -12.35
N GLN A 215 5.11 -25.99 -12.27
CA GLN A 215 5.98 -26.24 -11.10
C GLN A 215 5.39 -25.65 -9.82
N ALA A 216 4.88 -24.42 -9.86
CA ALA A 216 4.22 -23.80 -8.71
C ALA A 216 2.98 -24.59 -8.27
N TYR A 217 2.13 -25.00 -9.21
CA TYR A 217 0.98 -25.86 -8.93
C TYR A 217 1.40 -27.19 -8.29
N ASN A 218 2.37 -27.90 -8.86
CA ASN A 218 2.84 -29.17 -8.31
C ASN A 218 3.45 -29.02 -6.91
N ASP A 219 4.24 -27.97 -6.70
CA ASP A 219 4.81 -27.70 -5.38
C ASP A 219 3.71 -27.37 -4.36
N LEU A 220 2.65 -26.64 -4.74
CA LEU A 220 1.49 -26.40 -3.88
C LEU A 220 0.64 -27.66 -3.63
N ARG A 221 0.58 -28.57 -4.59
CA ARG A 221 -0.14 -29.85 -4.47
C ARG A 221 0.58 -30.81 -3.53
N ASP A 222 1.92 -30.86 -3.61
CA ASP A 222 2.73 -31.93 -3.02
C ASP A 222 3.59 -31.47 -1.82
N LYS A 223 3.64 -30.18 -1.51
CA LYS A 223 4.50 -29.60 -0.46
C LYS A 223 3.76 -28.53 0.33
N SER A 224 4.47 -27.96 1.30
CA SER A 224 3.95 -26.82 2.02
C SER A 224 3.87 -25.55 1.20
N PHE A 225 2.91 -24.68 1.50
CA PHE A 225 2.81 -23.36 0.87
C PHE A 225 4.13 -22.62 1.03
N ALA A 226 4.73 -22.65 2.22
CA ALA A 226 6.03 -22.03 2.47
C ALA A 226 7.15 -22.59 1.57
N THR A 227 7.15 -23.91 1.34
CA THR A 227 8.13 -24.55 0.45
C THR A 227 7.88 -24.17 -1.02
N ALA A 228 6.61 -24.13 -1.44
CA ALA A 228 6.23 -23.72 -2.78
C ALA A 228 6.60 -22.25 -3.03
N ALA A 229 6.35 -21.36 -2.07
CA ALA A 229 6.71 -19.95 -2.13
C ALA A 229 8.24 -19.77 -2.24
N TYR A 230 9.01 -20.47 -1.40
CA TYR A 230 10.47 -20.42 -1.44
C TYR A 230 11.04 -20.86 -2.79
N ARG A 231 10.38 -21.79 -3.49
CA ARG A 231 10.86 -22.31 -4.77
C ARG A 231 10.43 -21.47 -5.96
N ASN A 232 9.16 -21.02 -5.94
CA ASN A 232 8.50 -20.51 -7.14
C ASN A 232 8.23 -19.00 -7.10
N SER A 233 8.17 -18.38 -5.92
CA SER A 233 7.85 -16.95 -5.86
C SER A 233 9.00 -16.10 -6.38
N LEU A 234 8.67 -15.07 -7.16
CA LEU A 234 9.61 -14.15 -7.79
C LEU A 234 9.65 -12.76 -7.16
N ASP A 235 8.97 -12.56 -6.03
CA ASP A 235 9.03 -11.34 -5.24
C ASP A 235 9.59 -11.59 -3.82
N GLY A 236 9.44 -10.59 -2.94
CA GLY A 236 9.94 -10.65 -1.56
C GLY A 236 9.32 -11.77 -0.70
N SER A 237 8.11 -12.24 -1.05
CA SER A 237 7.38 -13.28 -0.30
C SER A 237 8.14 -14.61 -0.22
N LYS A 238 9.00 -14.87 -1.22
CA LYS A 238 9.88 -16.05 -1.30
C LYS A 238 10.66 -16.31 -0.02
N SER A 239 11.14 -15.24 0.62
CA SER A 239 12.04 -15.32 1.77
C SER A 239 11.32 -15.53 3.11
N ASN A 240 10.00 -15.31 3.16
CA ASN A 240 9.20 -15.39 4.38
C ASN A 240 8.14 -16.51 4.34
N GLY A 241 8.38 -17.57 3.56
CA GLY A 241 7.41 -18.67 3.41
C GLY A 241 6.10 -18.24 2.75
N GLY A 242 6.13 -17.19 1.93
CA GLY A 242 4.96 -16.63 1.28
C GLY A 242 4.18 -15.62 2.12
N VAL A 243 4.48 -15.45 3.40
CA VAL A 243 3.66 -14.61 4.29
C VAL A 243 3.87 -13.13 4.01
N LEU A 244 2.76 -12.41 3.83
CA LEU A 244 2.68 -10.98 3.59
C LEU A 244 1.54 -10.36 4.42
N LEU A 245 1.76 -9.12 4.87
CA LEU A 245 0.73 -8.28 5.45
C LEU A 245 0.19 -7.30 4.41
N MET A 246 -1.12 -7.13 4.37
CA MET A 246 -1.79 -6.29 3.37
C MET A 246 -2.91 -5.48 4.01
N ALA A 247 -2.84 -4.17 3.83
CA ALA A 247 -3.90 -3.22 4.13
C ALA A 247 -4.32 -2.49 2.85
N GLN A 248 -5.45 -1.76 2.88
CA GLN A 248 -5.94 -1.03 1.71
C GLN A 248 -4.91 -0.05 1.13
N ASN A 249 -4.08 0.56 1.97
CA ASN A 249 -3.06 1.55 1.57
C ASN A 249 -1.70 0.96 1.12
N THR A 250 -1.51 -0.36 1.14
CA THR A 250 -0.22 -0.98 0.77
C THR A 250 0.08 -0.89 -0.73
N SER A 251 1.33 -1.04 -1.17
CA SER A 251 1.73 -0.87 -2.58
C SER A 251 1.40 -2.05 -3.52
N PHE A 252 0.50 -2.95 -3.09
CA PHE A 252 0.11 -4.11 -3.88
C PHE A 252 -0.70 -3.73 -5.13
N ILE A 253 -0.67 -4.61 -6.14
CA ILE A 253 -1.52 -4.47 -7.32
C ILE A 253 -3.01 -4.50 -6.94
N LYS A 254 -3.82 -3.76 -7.69
CA LYS A 254 -5.24 -3.53 -7.38
C LYS A 254 -6.04 -4.84 -7.37
N GLU A 255 -5.82 -5.68 -8.38
CA GLU A 255 -6.48 -6.98 -8.57
C GLU A 255 -6.30 -7.90 -7.35
N PHE A 256 -5.11 -7.86 -6.74
CA PHE A 256 -4.80 -8.65 -5.57
C PHE A 256 -5.60 -8.19 -4.34
N LYS A 257 -5.57 -6.89 -4.03
CA LYS A 257 -6.29 -6.34 -2.86
C LYS A 257 -7.79 -6.63 -2.91
N PHE A 258 -8.39 -6.37 -4.08
CA PHE A 258 -9.82 -6.59 -4.28
C PHE A 258 -10.16 -8.07 -4.41
N GLY A 259 -9.23 -8.84 -4.97
CA GLY A 259 -9.29 -10.30 -5.00
C GLY A 259 -9.44 -10.87 -3.59
N VAL A 260 -8.53 -10.50 -2.69
CA VAL A 260 -8.52 -10.95 -1.29
C VAL A 260 -9.79 -10.55 -0.57
N LEU A 261 -10.22 -9.30 -0.71
CA LEU A 261 -11.43 -8.83 -0.06
C LEU A 261 -12.68 -9.56 -0.54
N ALA A 262 -12.86 -9.70 -1.86
CA ALA A 262 -14.00 -10.44 -2.40
C ALA A 262 -13.95 -11.92 -1.98
N PHE A 263 -12.77 -12.54 -2.02
CA PHE A 263 -12.58 -13.92 -1.57
C PHE A 263 -12.99 -14.11 -0.11
N ASP A 264 -12.48 -13.30 0.81
CA ASP A 264 -12.78 -13.40 2.24
C ASP A 264 -14.28 -13.18 2.53
N ILE A 265 -14.90 -12.19 1.88
CA ILE A 265 -16.32 -11.89 2.06
C ILE A 265 -17.19 -13.12 1.79
N TYR A 266 -17.06 -13.70 0.60
CA TYR A 266 -17.94 -14.81 0.22
C TYR A 266 -17.53 -16.13 0.84
N SER A 267 -16.23 -16.37 1.02
CA SER A 267 -15.75 -17.60 1.66
C SER A 267 -16.19 -17.71 3.12
N ASN A 268 -16.33 -16.56 3.80
CA ASN A 268 -16.74 -16.50 5.19
C ASN A 268 -18.20 -16.00 5.40
N ASN A 269 -19.01 -15.97 4.34
CA ASN A 269 -20.42 -15.51 4.37
C ASN A 269 -20.61 -14.14 5.06
N ARG A 270 -19.68 -13.22 4.85
CA ARG A 270 -19.74 -11.86 5.40
C ARG A 270 -20.72 -11.02 4.59
N ASN A 271 -21.41 -10.10 5.25
CA ASN A 271 -22.31 -9.17 4.60
C ASN A 271 -21.52 -8.01 3.96
N LEU A 272 -21.62 -7.87 2.64
CA LEU A 272 -20.99 -6.77 1.87
C LEU A 272 -21.33 -5.38 2.43
N ASN A 273 -22.54 -5.20 2.95
CA ASN A 273 -23.00 -3.90 3.46
C ASN A 273 -22.29 -3.49 4.75
N ASP A 274 -21.80 -4.45 5.55
CA ASP A 274 -21.12 -4.17 6.82
C ASP A 274 -19.70 -3.62 6.60
N LEU A 275 -19.23 -3.63 5.34
CA LEU A 275 -17.86 -3.32 4.99
C LEU A 275 -17.71 -1.95 4.31
N GLU A 276 -18.80 -1.19 4.13
CA GLU A 276 -18.82 0.14 3.49
C GLU A 276 -17.98 0.20 2.18
N ILE A 277 -18.06 -0.85 1.36
CA ILE A 277 -17.21 -0.99 0.18
C ILE A 277 -17.86 -0.26 -1.01
N PRO A 278 -17.13 0.64 -1.70
CA PRO A 278 -17.54 1.12 -3.01
C PRO A 278 -17.75 -0.05 -3.99
N PHE A 279 -18.77 0.00 -4.85
CA PHE A 279 -19.06 -1.04 -5.85
C PHE A 279 -19.52 -2.42 -5.29
N ALA A 280 -20.12 -2.46 -4.11
CA ALA A 280 -20.67 -3.69 -3.53
C ALA A 280 -21.61 -4.46 -4.48
N ASN A 281 -22.46 -3.75 -5.23
CA ASN A 281 -23.38 -4.37 -6.20
C ASN A 281 -22.65 -5.04 -7.37
N GLU A 282 -21.55 -4.46 -7.83
CA GLU A 282 -20.73 -5.02 -8.90
C GLU A 282 -19.93 -6.23 -8.41
N ILE A 283 -19.44 -6.20 -7.17
CA ILE A 283 -18.82 -7.36 -6.52
C ILE A 283 -19.84 -8.50 -6.38
N GLU A 284 -21.08 -8.20 -5.98
CA GLU A 284 -22.21 -9.14 -5.96
C GLU A 284 -22.51 -9.70 -7.35
N ALA A 285 -22.55 -8.86 -8.37
CA ALA A 285 -22.78 -9.31 -9.74
C ALA A 285 -21.66 -10.22 -10.28
N ILE A 286 -20.41 -10.00 -9.87
CA ILE A 286 -19.25 -10.77 -10.34
C ILE A 286 -19.14 -12.11 -9.61
N TYR A 287 -19.23 -12.08 -8.27
CA TYR A 287 -18.88 -13.19 -7.39
C TYR A 287 -20.05 -13.76 -6.59
N GLY A 288 -21.21 -13.10 -6.50
CA GLY A 288 -22.38 -13.58 -5.74
C GLY A 288 -22.91 -14.95 -6.21
N GLY A 289 -22.63 -15.32 -7.45
CA GLY A 289 -22.92 -16.66 -7.99
C GLY A 289 -21.79 -17.69 -7.81
N GLY A 290 -20.76 -17.41 -7.02
CA GLY A 290 -19.60 -18.28 -6.83
C GLY A 290 -18.36 -17.89 -7.64
N PHE A 291 -17.20 -18.40 -7.21
CA PHE A 291 -15.91 -18.18 -7.88
C PHE A 291 -15.73 -19.10 -9.09
N ASP A 292 -15.10 -18.57 -10.14
CA ASP A 292 -14.71 -19.37 -11.30
C ASP A 292 -13.62 -20.40 -10.91
N VAL A 293 -13.51 -21.50 -11.66
CA VAL A 293 -12.53 -22.57 -11.41
C VAL A 293 -11.67 -22.87 -12.62
N ILE A 294 -10.44 -23.28 -12.33
CA ILE A 294 -9.49 -23.85 -13.28
C ILE A 294 -9.31 -25.33 -12.91
N PRO A 295 -9.74 -26.28 -13.75
CA PRO A 295 -9.50 -27.69 -13.46
C PRO A 295 -8.01 -28.02 -13.54
N SER A 296 -7.52 -28.82 -12.60
CA SER A 296 -6.10 -29.18 -12.50
C SER A 296 -5.54 -29.83 -13.76
N SER A 297 -6.35 -30.63 -14.46
CA SER A 297 -6.01 -31.25 -15.74
C SER A 297 -5.59 -30.24 -16.82
N TYR A 298 -6.11 -29.01 -16.76
CA TYR A 298 -5.71 -27.96 -17.70
C TYR A 298 -4.37 -27.31 -17.36
N ILE A 299 -3.95 -27.31 -16.09
CA ILE A 299 -2.61 -26.89 -15.69
C ILE A 299 -1.58 -27.91 -16.21
N GLU A 300 -1.89 -29.20 -16.09
CA GLU A 300 -1.08 -30.30 -16.64
C GLU A 300 -1.02 -30.24 -18.16
N ARG A 301 -2.17 -30.08 -18.82
CA ARG A 301 -2.23 -29.95 -20.29
C ARG A 301 -1.45 -28.74 -20.78
N LEU A 302 -1.51 -27.61 -20.08
CA LEU A 302 -0.71 -26.41 -20.40
C LEU A 302 0.78 -26.73 -20.47
N TYR A 303 1.28 -27.54 -19.52
CA TYR A 303 2.66 -28.00 -19.49
C TYR A 303 3.00 -28.99 -20.61
N ASP A 304 2.10 -29.92 -20.91
CA ASP A 304 2.32 -30.93 -21.94
C ASP A 304 2.39 -30.32 -23.34
N VAL A 305 1.57 -29.29 -23.59
CA VAL A 305 1.54 -28.60 -24.88
C VAL A 305 2.45 -27.37 -24.95
N LYS A 306 3.30 -27.12 -23.93
CA LYS A 306 4.13 -25.91 -23.85
C LYS A 306 5.04 -25.71 -25.06
N ASP A 307 5.59 -26.80 -25.60
CA ASP A 307 6.50 -26.79 -26.75
C ASP A 307 5.77 -27.09 -28.07
N LYS A 308 4.50 -27.47 -28.02
CA LYS A 308 3.69 -27.72 -29.21
C LYS A 308 3.42 -26.39 -29.90
N GLY A 309 3.97 -26.21 -31.11
CA GLY A 309 3.92 -24.93 -31.80
C GLY A 309 5.16 -24.55 -32.61
N ASP A 310 6.24 -25.33 -32.52
CA ASP A 310 7.38 -25.21 -33.43
C ASP A 310 7.15 -26.05 -34.69
N TYR A 311 7.66 -25.58 -35.82
CA TYR A 311 7.31 -25.86 -37.23
C TYR A 311 7.28 -27.34 -37.72
N ASN A 312 7.39 -28.35 -36.84
CA ASN A 312 7.53 -29.76 -37.21
C ASN A 312 6.31 -30.65 -36.90
N ASP A 313 5.43 -30.26 -35.96
CA ASP A 313 4.31 -31.11 -35.52
C ASP A 313 2.96 -30.44 -35.80
N ARG A 314 2.53 -30.52 -37.08
CA ARG A 314 1.21 -30.25 -37.69
C ARG A 314 0.08 -29.59 -36.85
N ILE A 315 0.37 -28.51 -36.12
CA ILE A 315 -0.63 -27.60 -35.55
C ILE A 315 -0.53 -26.29 -36.34
N PHE A 316 -1.63 -25.89 -36.98
CA PHE A 316 -1.70 -24.62 -37.72
C PHE A 316 -1.78 -23.43 -36.75
N ALA A 317 -0.68 -23.14 -36.04
CA ALA A 317 -0.55 -21.86 -35.34
C ALA A 317 -0.30 -20.76 -36.38
N VAL A 318 -1.26 -19.86 -36.54
CA VAL A 318 -1.18 -18.73 -37.50
C VAL A 318 -0.30 -17.60 -36.92
N ASN A 319 -0.15 -17.56 -35.59
CA ASN A 319 0.69 -16.63 -34.83
C ASN A 319 0.96 -17.13 -33.39
N ASN A 320 1.83 -16.44 -32.64
CA ASN A 320 2.17 -16.80 -31.25
C ASN A 320 0.96 -16.92 -30.32
N SER A 321 -0.07 -16.07 -30.48
CA SER A 321 -1.28 -16.13 -29.64
C SER A 321 -2.13 -17.39 -29.86
N THR A 322 -1.98 -18.06 -31.00
CA THR A 322 -2.69 -19.31 -31.33
C THR A 322 -1.93 -20.58 -30.95
N LEU A 323 -0.78 -20.47 -30.28
CA LEU A 323 -0.09 -21.64 -29.75
C LEU A 323 -0.97 -22.31 -28.68
N PRO A 324 -1.07 -23.66 -28.65
CA PRO A 324 -1.86 -24.39 -27.67
C PRO A 324 -1.73 -23.90 -26.23
N ARG A 325 -0.49 -23.64 -25.77
CA ARG A 325 -0.24 -23.09 -24.42
C ARG A 325 -0.89 -21.72 -24.20
N ASN A 326 -0.81 -20.83 -25.19
CA ASN A 326 -1.34 -19.48 -25.09
C ASN A 326 -2.87 -19.50 -25.14
N MET A 327 -3.47 -20.45 -25.84
CA MET A 327 -4.92 -20.64 -25.83
C MET A 327 -5.43 -21.11 -24.48
N ILE A 328 -4.79 -22.12 -23.89
CA ILE A 328 -5.14 -22.59 -22.54
C ILE A 328 -4.95 -21.46 -21.52
N PHE A 329 -3.80 -20.77 -21.59
CA PHE A 329 -3.51 -19.64 -20.72
C PHE A 329 -4.55 -18.52 -20.85
N ASN A 330 -4.86 -18.08 -22.06
CA ASN A 330 -5.81 -16.98 -22.27
C ASN A 330 -7.24 -17.31 -21.87
N LYS A 331 -7.62 -18.58 -21.95
CA LYS A 331 -8.94 -19.05 -21.55
C LYS A 331 -9.13 -19.12 -20.04
N LEU A 332 -8.12 -19.58 -19.31
CA LEU A 332 -8.25 -19.95 -17.90
C LEU A 332 -7.53 -19.00 -16.95
N PHE A 333 -6.35 -18.52 -17.32
CA PHE A 333 -5.47 -17.73 -16.44
C PHE A 333 -5.44 -16.25 -16.80
N ASN A 334 -5.70 -15.87 -18.06
CA ASN A 334 -5.82 -14.47 -18.45
C ASN A 334 -7.19 -13.89 -18.05
N THR A 335 -7.47 -13.87 -16.76
CA THR A 335 -8.62 -13.18 -16.18
C THR A 335 -8.14 -12.27 -15.05
N PRO A 336 -8.60 -11.01 -15.01
CA PRO A 336 -8.32 -10.13 -13.87
C PRO A 336 -9.15 -10.50 -12.63
N GLY A 337 -10.13 -11.41 -12.77
CA GLY A 337 -10.90 -11.93 -11.66
C GLY A 337 -10.18 -13.03 -10.89
N ILE A 338 -10.81 -13.46 -9.79
CA ILE A 338 -10.33 -14.55 -8.97
C ILE A 338 -10.80 -15.89 -9.55
N SER A 339 -9.94 -16.90 -9.51
CA SER A 339 -10.34 -18.28 -9.76
C SER A 339 -9.75 -19.23 -8.72
N LEU A 340 -10.40 -20.36 -8.51
CA LEU A 340 -9.90 -21.47 -7.69
C LEU A 340 -9.33 -22.56 -8.57
N ILE A 341 -8.49 -23.44 -8.02
CA ILE A 341 -8.03 -24.64 -8.73
C ILE A 341 -8.89 -25.81 -8.29
N GLU A 342 -9.76 -26.29 -9.15
CA GLU A 342 -10.53 -27.51 -8.90
C GLU A 342 -9.62 -28.71 -9.14
N VAL A 343 -9.45 -29.54 -8.10
CA VAL A 343 -8.56 -30.70 -8.15
C VAL A 343 -9.37 -31.95 -8.49
N GLU A 344 -8.82 -32.75 -9.39
CA GLU A 344 -9.43 -34.01 -9.83
C GLU A 344 -8.89 -35.20 -9.01
N GLU A 345 -9.64 -36.28 -8.98
CA GLU A 345 -9.20 -37.54 -8.38
C GLU A 345 -8.10 -38.19 -9.23
N ASP A 346 -7.14 -38.85 -8.57
CA ASP A 346 -6.18 -39.71 -9.26
C ASP A 346 -6.84 -40.97 -9.82
N GLU A 347 -6.08 -41.79 -10.56
CA GLU A 347 -6.56 -43.06 -11.12
C GLU A 347 -7.11 -44.05 -10.08
N ASN A 348 -6.79 -43.84 -8.80
CA ASN A 348 -7.24 -44.65 -7.67
C ASN A 348 -8.43 -44.02 -6.91
N GLY A 349 -8.99 -42.91 -7.41
CA GLY A 349 -10.11 -42.21 -6.78
C GLY A 349 -9.71 -41.37 -5.55
N ASN A 350 -8.44 -40.98 -5.42
CA ASN A 350 -7.96 -40.17 -4.29
C ASN A 350 -7.65 -38.74 -4.73
N TYR A 351 -8.07 -37.77 -3.91
CA TYR A 351 -7.63 -36.39 -4.07
C TYR A 351 -6.23 -36.16 -3.51
N PRO A 352 -5.49 -35.15 -4.02
CA PRO A 352 -4.22 -34.72 -3.42
C PRO A 352 -4.36 -34.41 -1.92
N ALA A 353 -3.27 -34.61 -1.17
CA ALA A 353 -3.26 -34.34 0.27
C ALA A 353 -3.62 -32.88 0.60
N ASN A 354 -3.34 -31.93 -0.30
CA ASN A 354 -3.65 -30.51 -0.15
C ASN A 354 -5.00 -30.12 -0.74
N ALA A 355 -5.91 -31.06 -0.97
CA ALA A 355 -7.28 -30.78 -1.39
C ALA A 355 -8.21 -30.50 -0.19
N CYS A 356 -9.18 -29.60 -0.36
CA CYS A 356 -10.28 -29.40 0.59
C CYS A 356 -11.60 -29.07 -0.12
N GLU A 357 -12.73 -29.36 0.54
CA GLU A 357 -14.06 -28.99 0.04
C GLU A 357 -14.27 -27.48 0.17
N PHE A 358 -14.80 -26.87 -0.88
CA PHE A 358 -15.17 -25.45 -0.89
C PHE A 358 -16.54 -25.26 -1.53
N ASN A 359 -17.43 -24.55 -0.83
CA ASN A 359 -18.87 -24.51 -1.12
C ASN A 359 -19.31 -23.34 -2.02
N TYR A 360 -18.38 -22.46 -2.40
CA TYR A 360 -18.69 -21.23 -3.12
C TYR A 360 -18.08 -21.21 -4.53
N VAL A 361 -18.11 -22.35 -5.21
CA VAL A 361 -17.70 -22.47 -6.62
C VAL A 361 -18.90 -22.19 -7.52
N LYS A 362 -18.69 -21.49 -8.63
CA LYS A 362 -19.74 -21.21 -9.61
C LYS A 362 -20.24 -22.50 -10.28
N ASP A 363 -21.56 -22.62 -10.38
CA ASP A 363 -22.25 -23.68 -11.14
C ASP A 363 -22.65 -23.22 -12.54
N GLU A 364 -23.11 -24.16 -13.37
CA GLU A 364 -23.50 -23.89 -14.77
C GLU A 364 -24.74 -22.98 -14.91
N ASN A 365 -25.53 -22.84 -13.85
CA ASN A 365 -26.76 -22.04 -13.80
C ASN A 365 -26.54 -20.66 -13.13
N GLY A 366 -25.30 -20.32 -12.76
CA GLY A 366 -24.97 -19.06 -12.08
C GLY A 366 -25.25 -19.06 -10.58
N GLY A 367 -25.48 -20.22 -9.97
CA GLY A 367 -25.52 -20.44 -8.53
C GLY A 367 -24.21 -21.04 -8.00
N THR A 368 -24.19 -21.44 -6.73
CA THR A 368 -23.01 -22.00 -6.06
C THR A 368 -23.08 -23.51 -5.91
N ARG A 369 -21.95 -24.19 -6.07
CA ARG A 369 -21.75 -25.63 -5.81
C ARG A 369 -20.54 -25.87 -4.91
N THR A 370 -20.51 -27.06 -4.32
CA THR A 370 -19.32 -27.61 -3.66
C THR A 370 -18.37 -28.23 -4.68
N ALA A 371 -17.08 -27.97 -4.53
CA ALA A 371 -16.01 -28.62 -5.30
C ALA A 371 -14.82 -28.96 -4.40
N MET A 372 -14.01 -29.93 -4.82
CA MET A 372 -12.69 -30.15 -4.23
C MET A 372 -11.71 -29.17 -4.88
N VAL A 373 -11.08 -28.32 -4.08
CA VAL A 373 -10.14 -27.32 -4.55
C VAL A 373 -8.77 -27.48 -3.92
N LEU A 374 -7.75 -26.91 -4.56
CA LEU A 374 -6.41 -26.82 -3.99
C LEU A 374 -6.43 -25.88 -2.78
N CYS A 375 -5.83 -26.33 -1.68
CA CYS A 375 -5.83 -25.64 -0.40
C CYS A 375 -4.43 -25.66 0.21
N SER A 376 -4.18 -24.77 1.17
CA SER A 376 -2.92 -24.77 1.89
C SER A 376 -2.80 -25.99 2.81
N ASP A 377 -1.56 -26.38 3.11
CA ASP A 377 -1.22 -27.55 3.92
C ASP A 377 -1.15 -27.27 5.44
N GLU A 378 -1.17 -26.02 5.87
CA GLU A 378 -0.92 -25.63 7.26
C GLU A 378 -2.22 -25.33 8.04
N GLY A 379 -2.34 -25.91 9.24
CA GLY A 379 -3.43 -25.68 10.18
C GLY A 379 -4.42 -26.85 10.32
N SER A 380 -5.35 -26.74 11.27
CA SER A 380 -6.47 -27.69 11.45
C SER A 380 -7.57 -27.49 10.39
N ALA A 381 -7.58 -26.36 9.68
CA ALA A 381 -8.44 -26.06 8.56
C ALA A 381 -7.59 -25.69 7.35
N LYS A 382 -7.59 -26.54 6.31
CA LYS A 382 -7.00 -26.20 5.03
C LYS A 382 -7.78 -25.02 4.42
N THR A 383 -7.09 -23.95 4.04
CA THR A 383 -7.72 -22.77 3.42
C THR A 383 -7.56 -22.82 1.89
N PRO A 384 -8.61 -22.54 1.10
CA PRO A 384 -8.53 -22.59 -0.36
C PRO A 384 -7.49 -21.61 -0.91
N ILE A 385 -6.77 -22.06 -1.93
CA ILE A 385 -5.84 -21.22 -2.67
C ILE A 385 -6.55 -20.71 -3.91
N PHE A 386 -6.65 -19.39 -4.01
CA PHE A 386 -7.16 -18.73 -5.20
C PHE A 386 -6.03 -18.11 -6.01
N LEU A 387 -6.30 -17.86 -7.27
CA LEU A 387 -5.40 -17.20 -8.20
C LEU A 387 -6.03 -15.97 -8.82
N THR A 388 -5.20 -14.98 -9.09
CA THR A 388 -5.55 -13.79 -9.87
C THR A 388 -4.39 -13.41 -10.77
N ARG A 389 -4.67 -12.95 -12.00
CA ARG A 389 -3.63 -12.39 -12.86
C ARG A 389 -3.43 -10.91 -12.57
N GLY A 390 -2.20 -10.57 -12.20
CA GLY A 390 -1.73 -9.21 -12.05
C GLY A 390 -0.98 -8.71 -13.28
N GLU A 391 -0.46 -7.50 -13.18
CA GLU A 391 0.39 -6.91 -14.21
C GLU A 391 1.66 -7.73 -14.47
N TYR A 392 2.21 -8.37 -13.43
CA TYR A 392 3.50 -9.06 -13.46
C TYR A 392 3.40 -10.59 -13.53
N GLY A 393 2.20 -11.16 -13.48
CA GLY A 393 2.03 -12.62 -13.57
C GLY A 393 0.81 -13.16 -12.81
N ILE A 394 0.88 -14.46 -12.50
CA ILE A 394 -0.16 -15.16 -11.72
C ILE A 394 0.21 -15.14 -10.25
N HIS A 395 -0.72 -14.66 -9.43
CA HIS A 395 -0.60 -14.63 -7.98
C HIS A 395 -1.40 -15.79 -7.40
N PHE A 396 -0.76 -16.70 -6.67
CA PHE A 396 -1.44 -17.71 -5.84
C PHE A 396 -1.53 -17.20 -4.43
N ILE A 397 -2.73 -17.21 -3.86
CA ILE A 397 -3.01 -16.55 -2.59
C ILE A 397 -3.90 -17.43 -1.73
N THR A 398 -3.62 -17.45 -0.43
CA THR A 398 -4.57 -17.87 0.60
C THR A 398 -4.61 -16.83 1.72
N VAL A 399 -5.75 -16.73 2.41
CA VAL A 399 -5.96 -15.85 3.56
C VAL A 399 -5.78 -16.67 4.83
N ASP A 400 -4.81 -16.28 5.65
CA ASP A 400 -4.57 -16.92 6.95
C ASP A 400 -5.38 -16.22 8.04
N TYR A 401 -5.34 -14.88 8.07
CA TYR A 401 -6.12 -14.05 9.00
C TYR A 401 -6.73 -12.85 8.28
N SER A 402 -7.99 -12.59 8.59
CA SER A 402 -8.77 -11.45 8.10
C SER A 402 -9.09 -10.48 9.22
N TYR A 403 -9.17 -9.19 8.90
CA TYR A 403 -9.71 -8.15 9.80
C TYR A 403 -11.13 -8.48 10.30
N GLY A 404 -11.89 -9.29 9.56
CA GLY A 404 -13.24 -9.65 9.93
C GLY A 404 -13.32 -10.85 10.88
N ASP A 405 -12.21 -11.53 11.16
CA ASP A 405 -12.23 -12.68 12.06
C ASP A 405 -12.57 -12.25 13.49
N ALA A 406 -13.19 -13.15 14.25
CA ALA A 406 -13.40 -12.92 15.67
C ALA A 406 -12.03 -12.72 16.33
N ASP A 407 -11.89 -11.65 17.12
CA ASP A 407 -10.63 -11.25 17.74
C ASP A 407 -9.49 -10.94 16.74
N ALA A 408 -9.80 -10.45 15.52
CA ALA A 408 -8.81 -10.12 14.49
C ALA A 408 -7.58 -9.35 15.02
N VAL A 409 -7.81 -8.37 15.91
CA VAL A 409 -6.77 -7.54 16.52
C VAL A 409 -5.73 -8.36 17.28
N LYS A 410 -6.11 -9.49 17.88
CA LYS A 410 -5.18 -10.35 18.63
C LYS A 410 -4.14 -11.02 17.74
N TYR A 411 -4.50 -11.33 16.49
CA TYR A 411 -3.53 -11.89 15.53
C TYR A 411 -2.43 -10.90 15.17
N PHE A 412 -2.70 -9.59 15.29
CA PHE A 412 -1.77 -8.51 14.93
C PHE A 412 -1.26 -7.72 16.15
N ALA A 413 -1.49 -8.22 17.37
CA ALA A 413 -1.05 -7.55 18.59
C ALA A 413 0.47 -7.38 18.60
N LEU A 414 0.96 -6.17 18.89
CA LEU A 414 2.39 -5.88 19.03
C LEU A 414 2.99 -6.57 20.26
N GLU A 415 2.18 -6.74 21.30
CA GLU A 415 2.52 -7.46 22.54
C GLU A 415 1.54 -8.61 22.76
N PRO A 416 1.74 -9.77 22.11
CA PRO A 416 0.81 -10.88 22.21
C PRO A 416 0.78 -11.48 23.61
N ASN A 417 -0.43 -11.79 24.08
CA ASN A 417 -0.63 -12.44 25.38
C ASN A 417 -0.42 -13.95 25.25
N LYS A 418 0.66 -14.46 25.85
CA LYS A 418 1.03 -15.89 25.83
C LYS A 418 0.07 -16.81 26.60
N GLU A 419 -0.85 -16.24 27.37
CA GLU A 419 -1.90 -16.99 28.06
C GLU A 419 -3.17 -17.14 27.20
N ASP A 420 -3.25 -16.46 26.06
CA ASP A 420 -4.38 -16.59 25.14
C ASP A 420 -4.23 -17.83 24.26
N ASP A 421 -5.34 -18.43 23.85
CA ASP A 421 -5.35 -19.62 23.00
C ASP A 421 -5.05 -19.30 21.52
N PHE A 422 -4.87 -18.01 21.20
CA PHE A 422 -4.56 -17.50 19.87
C PHE A 422 -3.05 -17.48 19.61
N VAL A 423 -2.64 -17.90 18.41
CA VAL A 423 -1.27 -17.75 17.95
C VAL A 423 -1.17 -16.49 17.11
N SER A 424 -0.55 -15.44 17.66
CA SER A 424 -0.35 -14.18 16.94
C SER A 424 0.63 -14.30 15.77
N TYR A 425 0.61 -13.33 14.85
CA TYR A 425 1.54 -13.23 13.73
C TYR A 425 3.01 -13.28 14.20
N ILE A 426 3.33 -12.59 15.29
CA ILE A 426 4.68 -12.58 15.87
C ILE A 426 5.08 -13.98 16.36
N GLU A 427 4.15 -14.71 16.99
CA GLU A 427 4.40 -16.05 17.55
C GLU A 427 4.56 -17.14 16.49
N THR A 428 4.32 -16.85 15.22
CA THR A 428 4.68 -17.74 14.10
C THR A 428 6.19 -17.96 13.99
N LYS A 429 7.00 -17.07 14.56
CA LYS A 429 8.46 -17.20 14.59
C LYS A 429 8.95 -17.72 15.94
N THR A 430 9.97 -18.56 15.90
CA THR A 430 10.48 -19.26 17.09
C THR A 430 11.60 -18.51 17.81
N THR A 431 12.31 -17.62 17.12
CA THR A 431 13.42 -16.86 17.73
C THR A 431 13.03 -15.42 18.02
N VAL A 432 13.51 -14.89 19.13
CA VAL A 432 13.30 -13.47 19.53
C VAL A 432 13.76 -12.51 18.43
N ARG A 433 14.85 -12.84 17.73
CA ARG A 433 15.35 -12.01 16.62
C ARG A 433 14.34 -11.92 15.47
N GLU A 434 13.74 -13.04 15.07
CA GLU A 434 12.74 -13.06 14.01
C GLU A 434 11.43 -12.43 14.46
N GLN A 435 11.03 -12.62 15.71
CA GLN A 435 9.89 -11.96 16.32
C GLN A 435 10.04 -10.42 16.30
N ASN A 436 11.21 -9.91 16.66
CA ASN A 436 11.50 -8.48 16.60
C ASN A 436 11.41 -7.92 15.16
N VAL A 437 11.79 -8.71 14.14
CA VAL A 437 11.61 -8.29 12.74
C VAL A 437 10.13 -8.15 12.39
N LEU A 438 9.27 -9.04 12.90
CA LEU A 438 7.82 -8.93 12.68
C LEU A 438 7.20 -7.76 13.47
N ILE A 439 7.70 -7.47 14.67
CA ILE A 439 7.32 -6.26 15.42
C ILE A 439 7.68 -5.00 14.64
N ASP A 440 8.92 -4.92 14.13
CA ASP A 440 9.38 -3.79 13.32
C ASP A 440 8.53 -3.62 12.04
N GLU A 441 8.12 -4.72 11.40
CA GLU A 441 7.22 -4.73 10.25
C GLU A 441 5.84 -4.16 10.60
N LEU A 442 5.22 -4.66 11.69
CA LEU A 442 3.94 -4.20 12.18
C LEU A 442 3.97 -2.72 12.61
N GLU A 443 4.97 -2.30 13.38
CA GLU A 443 5.15 -0.89 13.75
C GLU A 443 5.34 -0.01 12.51
N GLY A 444 6.07 -0.49 11.49
CA GLY A 444 6.22 0.20 10.22
C GLY A 444 4.88 0.45 9.50
N LEU A 445 3.95 -0.52 9.55
CA LEU A 445 2.60 -0.35 9.01
C LEU A 445 1.76 0.63 9.84
N VAL A 446 1.83 0.54 11.17
CA VAL A 446 1.12 1.48 12.06
C VAL A 446 1.64 2.91 11.86
N ARG A 447 2.96 3.11 11.72
CA ARG A 447 3.53 4.44 11.41
C ARG A 447 2.98 5.00 10.10
N LYS A 448 2.94 4.18 9.04
CA LYS A 448 2.34 4.58 7.75
C LYS A 448 0.85 4.93 7.88
N TYR A 449 0.11 4.17 8.67
CA TYR A 449 -1.31 4.41 8.94
C TYR A 449 -1.54 5.77 9.62
N VAL A 450 -0.75 6.09 10.66
CA VAL A 450 -0.91 7.33 11.42
C VAL A 450 -0.39 8.55 10.65
N GLN A 451 0.60 8.36 9.77
CA GLN A 451 1.22 9.44 9.00
C GLN A 451 0.46 9.78 7.70
N TYR A 452 -0.28 8.84 7.11
CA TYR A 452 -0.98 8.99 5.82
C TYR A 452 -0.10 9.50 4.67
N ASP A 453 0.59 8.55 4.02
CA ASP A 453 1.07 8.52 2.63
C ASP A 453 1.22 9.85 1.86
N THR A 454 2.03 10.77 2.37
CA THR A 454 2.95 11.62 1.62
C THR A 454 4.02 12.11 2.60
N GLU A 455 5.09 12.73 2.09
CA GLU A 455 6.27 13.21 2.81
C GLU A 455 5.99 14.19 3.99
N ASP A 456 4.73 14.47 4.32
CA ASP A 456 4.29 15.44 5.32
C ASP A 456 3.74 14.76 6.59
N GLU A 457 4.53 14.79 7.65
CA GLU A 457 4.24 14.27 9.01
C GLU A 457 3.04 14.96 9.74
N LYS A 458 2.20 15.70 9.01
CA LYS A 458 1.19 16.61 9.57
C LYS A 458 -0.06 15.91 10.12
N PHE A 459 -0.40 14.71 9.67
CA PHE A 459 -1.62 14.04 10.15
C PHE A 459 -1.51 13.61 11.62
N MET A 460 -0.32 13.16 12.03
CA MET A 460 -0.03 12.89 13.43
C MET A 460 -0.10 14.17 14.26
N ASP A 461 0.43 15.28 13.76
CA ASP A 461 0.39 16.58 14.44
C ASP A 461 -1.04 17.08 14.64
N PHE A 462 -1.92 16.90 13.64
CA PHE A 462 -3.34 17.22 13.78
C PHE A 462 -4.01 16.41 14.88
N ARG A 463 -3.73 15.10 14.98
CA ARG A 463 -4.27 14.25 16.06
C ARG A 463 -3.73 14.67 17.43
N ILE A 464 -2.42 14.91 17.53
CA ILE A 464 -1.78 15.42 18.75
C ILE A 464 -2.48 16.73 19.18
N MET A 465 -2.72 17.65 18.25
CA MET A 465 -3.36 18.92 18.55
C MET A 465 -4.82 18.74 19.01
N LEU A 466 -5.61 17.91 18.35
CA LEU A 466 -7.01 17.62 18.74
C LEU A 466 -7.11 16.95 20.13
N GLU A 467 -6.15 16.12 20.49
CA GLU A 467 -6.12 15.43 21.78
C GLU A 467 -5.64 16.36 22.91
N ASN A 468 -4.73 17.31 22.62
CA ASN A 468 -4.11 18.16 23.65
C ASN A 468 -4.69 19.58 23.75
N ILE A 469 -5.45 20.05 22.75
CA ILE A 469 -6.10 21.37 22.76
C ILE A 469 -7.60 21.22 23.00
N ASN A 470 -8.11 22.05 23.90
CA ASN A 470 -9.53 22.24 24.10
C ASN A 470 -10.11 23.20 23.06
N PHE A 471 -10.77 22.63 22.07
CA PHE A 471 -11.54 23.38 21.07
C PHE A 471 -13.00 23.63 21.47
N GLY A 472 -13.42 23.14 22.64
CA GLY A 472 -14.76 23.36 23.19
C GLY A 472 -14.90 24.69 23.92
N ASN A 473 -16.12 24.93 24.40
CA ASN A 473 -16.45 26.08 25.25
C ASN A 473 -16.39 25.77 26.75
N ASP A 474 -16.29 24.49 27.13
CA ASP A 474 -16.18 24.05 28.52
C ASP A 474 -14.73 24.07 28.96
N GLU A 475 -14.42 24.45 30.21
CA GLU A 475 -13.05 24.32 30.74
C GLU A 475 -12.69 22.84 30.92
N ASP A 476 -11.83 22.32 30.04
CA ASP A 476 -11.15 21.03 30.22
C ASP A 476 -9.80 21.28 30.90
N THR A 477 -9.65 20.83 32.14
CA THR A 477 -8.44 21.07 32.94
C THR A 477 -7.24 20.22 32.51
N GLU A 478 -7.46 19.19 31.69
CA GLU A 478 -6.40 18.30 31.20
C GLU A 478 -5.84 18.75 29.84
N LYS A 479 -6.46 19.76 29.21
CA LYS A 479 -6.07 20.26 27.89
C LYS A 479 -5.65 21.72 27.90
N LEU A 480 -4.80 22.08 26.94
CA LEU A 480 -4.43 23.46 26.66
C LEU A 480 -5.63 24.22 26.08
N THR A 481 -5.90 25.42 26.58
CA THR A 481 -7.02 26.25 26.09
C THR A 481 -6.50 27.43 25.29
N ILE A 482 -7.05 27.65 24.09
CA ILE A 482 -6.85 28.87 23.30
C ILE A 482 -7.95 29.86 23.72
N LYS A 483 -7.57 30.93 24.43
CA LYS A 483 -8.54 31.93 24.94
C LYS A 483 -9.17 32.78 23.84
N ASP A 484 -8.48 32.96 22.73
CA ASP A 484 -9.03 33.69 21.59
C ASP A 484 -9.92 32.75 20.76
N GLU A 485 -11.22 33.01 20.80
CA GLU A 485 -12.22 32.19 20.11
C GLU A 485 -12.00 32.18 18.59
N LEU A 486 -11.56 33.29 17.99
CA LEU A 486 -11.31 33.36 16.56
C LEU A 486 -10.10 32.49 16.17
N ILE A 487 -9.00 32.59 16.90
CA ILE A 487 -7.81 31.75 16.66
C ILE A 487 -8.15 30.27 16.87
N ARG A 488 -8.87 29.95 17.94
CA ARG A 488 -9.31 28.58 18.24
C ARG A 488 -10.14 28.01 17.10
N ASP A 489 -11.12 28.77 16.62
CA ASP A 489 -12.02 28.32 15.54
C ASP A 489 -11.28 28.22 14.20
N LEU A 490 -10.37 29.15 13.90
CA LEU A 490 -9.51 29.08 12.70
C LEU A 490 -8.62 27.84 12.70
N VAL A 491 -7.92 27.57 13.80
CA VAL A 491 -7.07 26.39 13.94
C VAL A 491 -7.90 25.11 13.83
N LYS A 492 -9.07 25.05 14.49
CA LYS A 492 -9.97 23.90 14.36
C LYS A 492 -10.41 23.68 12.93
N ASN A 493 -10.88 24.73 12.26
CA ASN A 493 -11.35 24.64 10.88
C ASN A 493 -10.23 24.21 9.92
N TYR A 494 -9.00 24.70 10.13
CA TYR A 494 -7.83 24.27 9.37
C TYR A 494 -7.56 22.77 9.53
N ILE A 495 -7.55 22.27 10.78
CA ILE A 495 -7.37 20.84 11.06
C ILE A 495 -8.49 20.02 10.41
N ASP A 496 -9.75 20.40 10.65
CA ASP A 496 -10.92 19.68 10.14
C ASP A 496 -10.92 19.66 8.60
N GLU A 497 -10.54 20.76 7.94
CA GLU A 497 -10.40 20.84 6.48
C GLU A 497 -9.29 19.92 5.97
N LYS A 498 -8.09 19.95 6.57
CA LYS A 498 -6.95 19.13 6.15
C LYS A 498 -7.23 17.64 6.34
N ILE A 499 -7.83 17.26 7.48
CA ILE A 499 -8.28 15.88 7.72
C ILE A 499 -9.33 15.48 6.67
N SER A 500 -10.31 16.35 6.41
CA SER A 500 -11.36 16.07 5.43
C SER A 500 -10.82 15.93 4.00
N ILE A 501 -9.80 16.70 3.61
CA ILE A 501 -9.12 16.56 2.31
C ILE A 501 -8.36 15.24 2.24
N ALA A 502 -7.60 14.89 3.29
CA ALA A 502 -6.85 13.65 3.34
C ALA A 502 -7.77 12.41 3.24
N LEU A 503 -8.84 12.38 4.03
CA LEU A 503 -9.83 11.30 4.00
C LEU A 503 -10.54 11.19 2.64
N ARG A 504 -10.89 12.33 2.02
CA ARG A 504 -11.46 12.34 0.66
C ARG A 504 -10.48 11.79 -0.35
N SER A 505 -9.24 12.26 -0.36
CA SER A 505 -8.19 11.77 -1.27
C SER A 505 -7.98 10.25 -1.14
N LYS A 506 -7.93 9.74 0.10
CA LYS A 506 -7.87 8.30 0.37
C LYS A 506 -9.06 7.55 -0.22
N ASN A 507 -10.28 8.02 0.07
CA ASN A 507 -11.51 7.37 -0.40
C ASN A 507 -11.63 7.45 -1.93
N ASP A 508 -11.25 8.55 -2.55
CA ASP A 508 -11.24 8.73 -4.00
C ASP A 508 -10.23 7.78 -4.64
N SER A 509 -9.02 7.66 -4.08
CA SER A 509 -7.99 6.71 -4.54
C SER A 509 -8.48 5.27 -4.43
N ILE A 510 -9.07 4.87 -3.30
CA ILE A 510 -9.67 3.54 -3.12
C ILE A 510 -10.78 3.32 -4.17
N THR A 511 -11.70 4.27 -4.31
CA THR A 511 -12.83 4.20 -5.26
C THR A 511 -12.35 4.10 -6.70
N GLU A 512 -11.35 4.88 -7.10
CA GLU A 512 -10.75 4.81 -8.44
C GLU A 512 -10.11 3.43 -8.68
N GLN A 513 -9.36 2.92 -7.69
CA GLN A 513 -8.75 1.60 -7.77
C GLN A 513 -9.81 0.49 -7.94
N TRP A 514 -10.89 0.52 -7.15
CA TRP A 514 -12.02 -0.41 -7.30
C TRP A 514 -12.68 -0.29 -8.67
N GLY A 515 -12.92 0.93 -9.12
CA GLY A 515 -13.50 1.21 -10.43
C GLY A 515 -12.66 0.64 -11.56
N ASP A 516 -11.34 0.74 -11.49
CA ASP A 516 -10.42 0.12 -12.46
C ASP A 516 -10.55 -1.41 -12.47
N TYR A 517 -10.59 -2.02 -11.30
CA TYR A 517 -10.72 -3.47 -11.16
C TYR A 517 -12.03 -3.99 -11.75
N VAL A 518 -13.15 -3.39 -11.35
CA VAL A 518 -14.49 -3.73 -11.85
C VAL A 518 -14.56 -3.51 -13.37
N ARG A 519 -14.01 -2.40 -13.88
CA ARG A 519 -13.93 -2.13 -15.33
C ARG A 519 -13.14 -3.23 -16.05
N LYS A 520 -11.99 -3.66 -15.52
CA LYS A 520 -11.17 -4.73 -16.10
C LYS A 520 -11.93 -6.06 -16.14
N ILE A 521 -12.62 -6.44 -15.06
CA ILE A 521 -13.43 -7.68 -15.03
C ILE A 521 -14.59 -7.61 -16.02
N ASN A 522 -15.40 -6.55 -15.95
CA ASN A 522 -16.56 -6.39 -16.82
C ASN A 522 -16.14 -6.38 -18.29
N PHE A 523 -15.02 -5.74 -18.60
CA PHE A 523 -14.43 -5.76 -19.94
C PHE A 523 -14.00 -7.18 -20.36
N SER A 524 -13.26 -7.88 -19.50
CA SER A 524 -12.85 -9.28 -19.72
C SER A 524 -14.05 -10.22 -19.95
N ASN A 525 -15.18 -9.92 -19.31
CA ASN A 525 -16.39 -10.73 -19.37
C ASN A 525 -17.30 -10.44 -20.59
N GLN A 526 -17.00 -9.43 -21.40
CA GLN A 526 -17.78 -9.15 -22.62
C GLN A 526 -17.71 -10.34 -23.59
N GLU A 527 -18.86 -10.73 -24.17
CA GLU A 527 -18.97 -11.89 -25.06
C GLU A 527 -17.98 -11.84 -26.24
N ASN A 528 -17.80 -10.65 -26.83
CA ASN A 528 -16.83 -10.44 -27.90
C ASN A 528 -15.40 -10.72 -27.41
N VAL A 529 -15.01 -10.24 -26.23
CA VAL A 529 -13.68 -10.47 -25.65
C VAL A 529 -13.47 -11.95 -25.32
N LYS A 530 -14.47 -12.62 -24.72
CA LYS A 530 -14.45 -14.06 -24.43
C LYS A 530 -14.25 -14.89 -25.70
N LYS A 531 -14.95 -14.54 -26.79
CA LYS A 531 -14.82 -15.19 -28.10
C LYS A 531 -13.40 -15.08 -28.67
N TYR A 532 -12.73 -13.95 -28.44
CA TYR A 532 -11.37 -13.72 -28.92
C TYR A 532 -10.30 -14.40 -28.04
N LYS A 533 -10.48 -14.48 -26.71
CA LYS A 533 -9.55 -15.20 -25.79
C LYS A 533 -9.43 -16.71 -26.07
N ALA A 534 -10.41 -17.29 -26.75
CA ALA A 534 -10.46 -18.71 -27.09
C ALA A 534 -10.61 -18.89 -28.61
N PRO A 535 -9.56 -18.66 -29.43
CA PRO A 535 -9.67 -18.93 -30.86
C PRO A 535 -9.95 -20.42 -31.11
N LEU A 536 -10.79 -20.73 -32.09
CA LEU A 536 -11.08 -22.09 -32.54
C LEU A 536 -9.85 -22.67 -33.24
N VAL A 537 -8.99 -23.39 -32.52
CA VAL A 537 -7.84 -24.12 -33.10
C VAL A 537 -7.87 -25.56 -32.59
N CYS A 538 -7.48 -26.49 -33.48
CA CYS A 538 -7.37 -27.91 -33.19
C CYS A 538 -6.15 -28.17 -32.28
N LEU A 539 -6.38 -28.72 -31.08
CA LEU A 539 -5.32 -28.94 -30.08
C LEU A 539 -4.60 -30.28 -30.18
N ASP A 540 -5.22 -31.29 -30.81
CA ASP A 540 -4.63 -32.61 -31.05
C ASP A 540 -5.07 -33.12 -32.41
N HIS A 541 -4.18 -33.81 -33.13
CA HIS A 541 -4.46 -34.54 -34.35
C HIS A 541 -3.99 -35.99 -34.13
N ASP A 542 -4.92 -36.93 -34.07
CA ASP A 542 -4.57 -38.36 -34.06
C ASP A 542 -4.24 -38.80 -35.50
N GLU A 543 -3.03 -39.32 -35.72
CA GLU A 543 -2.60 -39.79 -37.04
C GLU A 543 -3.23 -41.13 -37.43
N GLU A 544 -3.70 -41.94 -36.47
CA GLU A 544 -4.26 -43.26 -36.75
C GLU A 544 -5.74 -43.23 -37.16
N ASP A 545 -6.54 -42.29 -36.63
CA ASP A 545 -8.00 -42.28 -36.82
C ASP A 545 -8.55 -41.13 -37.69
N ASN A 546 -7.71 -40.22 -38.19
CA ASN A 546 -8.06 -39.17 -39.15
C ASN A 546 -9.25 -38.26 -38.74
N LYS A 547 -9.71 -38.32 -37.47
CA LYS A 547 -10.92 -37.64 -36.99
C LYS A 547 -10.92 -37.46 -35.47
N VAL A 548 -10.07 -36.60 -34.89
CA VAL A 548 -10.46 -35.89 -33.65
C VAL A 548 -9.72 -34.57 -33.59
N CYS A 549 -10.42 -33.45 -33.79
CA CYS A 549 -9.91 -32.14 -33.37
C CYS A 549 -10.63 -31.73 -32.08
N THR A 550 -9.86 -31.47 -31.02
CA THR A 550 -10.39 -30.81 -29.82
C THR A 550 -10.33 -29.30 -30.03
N TYR A 551 -11.47 -28.63 -30.11
CA TYR A 551 -11.58 -27.19 -30.31
C TYR A 551 -11.84 -26.47 -28.99
N SER A 552 -11.27 -25.28 -28.83
CA SER A 552 -11.71 -24.34 -27.79
C SER A 552 -12.95 -23.59 -28.26
N THR A 553 -14.03 -23.66 -27.49
CA THR A 553 -15.23 -22.81 -27.65
C THR A 553 -15.38 -21.87 -26.46
N ALA A 554 -16.25 -20.86 -26.59
CA ALA A 554 -16.63 -19.95 -25.51
C ALA A 554 -17.21 -20.70 -24.28
N ASP A 555 -17.81 -21.88 -24.49
CA ASP A 555 -18.50 -22.68 -23.46
C ASP A 555 -17.69 -23.88 -22.95
N GLY A 556 -16.41 -24.01 -23.33
CA GLY A 556 -15.59 -25.19 -22.98
C GLY A 556 -14.81 -25.76 -24.17
N PHE A 557 -14.18 -26.94 -24.02
CA PHE A 557 -13.51 -27.62 -25.14
C PHE A 557 -14.45 -28.68 -25.73
N LYS A 558 -14.62 -28.68 -27.07
CA LYS A 558 -15.47 -29.66 -27.77
C LYS A 558 -14.62 -30.56 -28.66
N VAL A 559 -14.86 -31.86 -28.54
CA VAL A 559 -14.35 -32.89 -29.45
C VAL A 559 -15.30 -32.94 -30.65
N ILE A 560 -14.78 -32.76 -31.87
CA ILE A 560 -15.54 -33.08 -33.09
C ILE A 560 -14.78 -34.18 -33.82
N GLY A 561 -15.36 -35.38 -33.85
CA GLY A 561 -14.75 -36.56 -34.48
C GLY A 561 -15.28 -37.89 -33.94
N GLY A 562 -16.43 -38.31 -34.45
CA GLY A 562 -17.06 -39.61 -34.25
C GLY A 562 -18.35 -39.60 -35.07
N GLU A 563 -18.56 -40.59 -35.94
CA GLU A 563 -19.63 -40.59 -36.95
C GLU A 563 -21.04 -40.41 -36.34
N GLU A 564 -21.88 -39.68 -37.07
CA GLU A 564 -23.36 -39.72 -36.92
C GLU A 564 -23.91 -41.12 -37.20
#